data_AF-A0A523L5S3-F1
#
_entry.id   AF-A0A523L5S3-F1
#
_cell.length_a   1.000
_cell.length_b   1.000
_cell.length_c   1.000
_cell.angle_alpha   90.00
_cell.angle_beta   90.00
_cell.angle_gamma   90.00
#
_symmetry.space_group_name_H-M   'P 1'
#
loop_
_entity.id
_entity.type
_entity.pdbx_description
1 polymer ?
#
loop_
_entity_poly.entity_id
_entity_poly.type
_entity_poly.pdbx_seq_one_letter_code
_entity_poly.pdbx_strand_id
1 'polypeptide(L)'
;MNKITADWLKRATGVTLIELMVAMAIGAFLMVGAMTVFMHSRTSFRVNESISRLQENTRFVLDVIEPDIRMASYFGLTSRSSKINNDATPLDPVPAGLDVASDCGVNWTIDLAMEVDGSNNGYGWACAAFGNGAQPQADTLMIHRVSEDPIVALQANTMYLQTARFRDSQIFVGNAVPAGFVAATSQTHALMVSGYYVSQNSS
;
A
#
# COMPACT_ATOMS: atom_id res chain seq x y z
N MET A 1 30.72 77.37 30.87
CA MET A 1 30.06 76.94 29.63
C MET A 1 29.44 75.56 29.88
N ASN A 2 28.10 75.48 29.85
CA ASN A 2 27.18 74.32 29.78
C ASN A 2 27.54 73.02 30.53
N LYS A 3 26.89 72.66 31.65
CA LYS A 3 25.55 72.04 31.75
C LYS A 3 25.32 70.89 30.75
N ILE A 4 25.72 69.67 31.13
CA ILE A 4 25.04 68.44 30.68
C ILE A 4 24.59 67.67 31.92
N THR A 5 23.28 67.63 32.07
CA THR A 5 22.46 67.02 33.10
C THR A 5 22.59 65.49 33.12
N ALA A 6 23.06 64.93 34.23
CA ALA A 6 22.92 63.51 34.54
C ALA A 6 21.57 63.25 35.23
N ASP A 7 20.46 63.52 34.52
CA ASP A 7 19.08 63.29 34.99
C ASP A 7 18.61 61.83 34.79
N TRP A 8 19.53 60.87 34.81
CA TRP A 8 19.21 59.46 34.53
C TRP A 8 19.08 58.57 35.76
N LEU A 9 19.48 59.05 36.95
CA LEU A 9 19.25 58.33 38.19
C LEU A 9 17.89 58.72 38.77
N LYS A 10 16.81 58.33 38.08
CA LYS A 10 15.48 58.29 38.69
C LYS A 10 15.58 57.41 39.93
N ARG A 11 15.47 58.02 41.11
CA ARG A 11 15.31 57.29 42.38
C ARG A 11 14.09 56.39 42.23
N ALA A 12 14.28 55.09 42.45
CA ALA A 12 13.17 54.17 42.60
C ALA A 12 12.37 54.60 43.84
N THR A 13 11.21 55.21 43.64
CA THR A 13 10.23 55.45 44.70
C THR A 13 9.72 54.10 45.18
N GLY A 14 9.58 53.93 46.50
CA GLY A 14 9.15 52.66 47.09
C GLY A 14 7.81 52.20 46.52
N VAL A 15 7.73 50.91 46.16
CA VAL A 15 6.50 50.25 45.71
C VAL A 15 5.62 49.91 46.91
N THR A 16 4.32 50.10 46.76
CA THR A 16 3.33 49.71 47.77
C THR A 16 3.12 48.20 47.77
N LEU A 17 2.74 47.63 48.93
CA LEU A 17 2.42 46.20 49.06
C LEU A 17 1.36 45.76 48.02
N ILE A 18 0.37 46.62 47.78
CA ILE A 18 -0.72 46.34 46.85
C ILE A 18 -0.26 46.33 45.39
N GLU A 19 0.66 47.21 44.98
CA GLU A 19 1.26 47.18 43.64
C GLU A 19 2.01 45.87 43.40
N LEU A 20 2.72 45.36 44.41
CA LEU A 20 3.46 44.10 44.32
C LEU A 20 2.50 42.91 44.21
N MET A 21 1.41 42.89 44.98
CA MET A 21 0.38 41.85 44.89
C MET A 21 -0.29 41.83 43.51
N VAL A 22 -0.64 43.00 42.96
CA VAL A 22 -1.24 43.12 41.62
C VAL A 22 -0.25 42.68 40.53
N ALA A 23 1.01 43.11 40.61
CA ALA A 23 2.04 42.71 39.65
C ALA A 23 2.27 41.20 39.62
N MET A 24 2.30 40.54 40.79
CA MET A 24 2.42 39.08 40.89
C MET A 24 1.18 38.37 40.33
N ALA A 25 -0.03 38.87 40.61
CA ALA A 25 -1.25 38.28 40.10
C ALA A 25 -1.31 38.33 38.56
N ILE A 26 -0.95 39.47 37.95
CA ILE A 26 -0.88 39.62 36.49
C ILE A 26 0.22 38.72 35.92
N GLY A 27 1.41 38.69 36.54
CA GLY A 27 2.51 37.83 36.11
C GLY A 27 2.14 36.35 36.12
N ALA A 28 1.48 35.86 37.18
CA ALA A 28 1.01 34.49 37.28
C ALA A 28 -0.05 34.17 36.21
N PHE A 29 -1.01 35.07 35.99
CA PHE A 29 -2.03 34.91 34.95
C PHE A 29 -1.41 34.79 33.55
N LEU A 30 -0.44 35.64 33.22
CA LEU A 30 0.27 35.60 31.94
C LEU A 30 1.09 34.30 31.79
N MET A 31 1.75 33.84 32.84
CA MET A 31 2.52 32.59 32.80
C MET A 31 1.61 31.38 32.55
N VAL A 32 0.44 31.33 33.18
CA VAL A 32 -0.55 30.27 32.91
C VAL A 32 -1.00 30.32 31.45
N GLY A 33 -1.33 31.50 30.91
CA GLY A 33 -1.72 31.66 29.51
C GLY A 33 -0.60 31.26 28.52
N ALA A 34 0.65 31.61 28.81
CA ALA A 34 1.79 31.21 27.99
C ALA A 34 2.02 29.68 28.02
N MET A 35 1.88 29.06 29.19
CA MET A 35 2.01 27.60 29.33
C MET A 35 0.93 26.85 28.56
N THR A 36 -0.33 27.29 28.60
CA THR A 36 -1.41 26.63 27.85
C THR A 36 -1.17 26.69 26.35
N VAL A 37 -0.79 27.86 25.82
CA VAL A 37 -0.44 28.02 24.40
C VAL A 37 0.75 27.13 24.02
N PHE A 38 1.80 27.09 24.84
CA PHE A 38 2.96 26.23 24.58
C PHE A 38 2.57 24.73 24.54
N MET A 39 1.75 24.29 25.49
CA MET A 39 1.26 22.90 25.55
C MET A 39 0.38 22.56 24.34
N HIS A 40 -0.52 23.45 23.95
CA HIS A 40 -1.33 23.28 22.75
C HIS A 40 -0.47 23.18 21.49
N SER A 41 0.49 24.09 21.31
CA SER A 41 1.43 24.06 20.19
C SER A 41 2.17 22.72 20.14
N ARG A 42 2.72 22.26 21.27
CA ARG A 42 3.44 20.97 21.33
C ARG A 42 2.56 19.79 20.94
N THR A 43 1.31 19.76 21.37
CA THR A 43 0.35 18.72 20.99
C THR A 43 0.03 18.79 19.51
N SER A 44 -0.25 19.98 18.97
CA SER A 44 -0.48 20.17 17.54
C SER A 44 0.70 19.74 16.69
N PHE A 45 1.94 20.04 17.12
CA PHE A 45 3.15 19.57 16.43
C PHE A 45 3.24 18.04 16.37
N ARG A 46 2.93 17.34 17.47
CA ARG A 46 2.94 15.86 17.49
C ARG A 46 1.86 15.25 16.58
N VAL A 47 0.67 15.84 16.56
CA VAL A 47 -0.41 15.39 15.68
C VAL A 47 -0.03 15.59 14.22
N ASN A 48 0.49 16.76 13.86
CA ASN A 48 0.98 17.04 12.51
C ASN A 48 2.07 16.06 12.09
N GLU A 49 3.03 15.76 12.98
CA GLU A 49 4.07 14.77 12.71
C GLU A 49 3.51 13.37 12.47
N SER A 50 2.53 12.94 13.27
CA SER A 50 1.86 11.65 13.06
C SER A 50 1.13 11.59 11.73
N ILE A 51 0.46 12.68 11.33
CA ILE A 51 -0.24 12.76 10.05
C ILE A 51 0.76 12.72 8.89
N SER A 52 1.88 13.45 8.99
CA SER A 52 2.93 13.42 7.96
C SER A 52 3.48 12.02 7.73
N ARG A 53 3.78 11.28 8.81
CA ARG A 53 4.24 9.88 8.70
C ARG A 53 3.17 8.97 8.08
N LEU A 54 1.91 9.14 8.46
CA LEU A 54 0.81 8.37 7.86
C LEU A 54 0.66 8.65 6.36
N GLN A 55 0.79 9.90 5.94
CA GLN A 55 0.74 10.28 4.53
C GLN A 55 1.93 9.72 3.74
N GLU A 56 3.12 9.73 4.33
CA GLU A 56 4.32 9.13 3.73
C GLU A 56 4.16 7.60 3.59
N ASN A 57 3.73 6.92 4.64
CA ASN A 57 3.45 5.48 4.60
C ASN A 57 2.37 5.14 3.57
N THR A 58 1.30 5.93 3.51
CA THR A 58 0.23 5.74 2.51
C THR A 58 0.76 5.91 1.10
N ARG A 59 1.59 6.94 0.85
CA ARG A 59 2.20 7.16 -0.46
C ARG A 59 3.07 5.98 -0.86
N PHE A 60 3.90 5.47 0.05
CA PHE A 60 4.71 4.29 -0.21
C PHE A 60 3.87 3.05 -0.55
N VAL A 61 2.80 2.78 0.21
CA VAL A 61 1.90 1.65 -0.06
C VAL A 61 1.22 1.78 -1.42
N LEU A 62 0.76 2.99 -1.75
CA LEU A 62 0.16 3.26 -3.07
C LEU A 62 1.16 3.08 -4.20
N ASP A 63 2.40 3.57 -4.07
CA ASP A 63 3.45 3.39 -5.08
C ASP A 63 3.77 1.89 -5.32
N VAL A 64 3.59 1.04 -4.31
CA VAL A 64 3.80 -0.42 -4.41
C VAL A 64 2.61 -1.13 -5.08
N ILE A 65 1.38 -0.73 -4.78
CA ILE A 65 0.16 -1.39 -5.27
C ILE A 65 -0.29 -0.84 -6.63
N GLU A 66 -0.02 0.44 -6.92
CA GLU A 66 -0.45 1.13 -8.14
C GLU A 66 -0.06 0.40 -9.43
N PRO A 67 1.20 -0.07 -9.63
CA PRO A 67 1.58 -0.75 -10.87
C PRO A 67 0.73 -2.00 -11.14
N ASP A 68 0.40 -2.74 -10.08
CA ASP A 68 -0.38 -3.96 -10.18
C ASP A 68 -1.86 -3.63 -10.45
N ILE A 69 -2.45 -2.65 -9.74
CA ILE A 69 -3.82 -2.18 -10.00
C ILE A 69 -3.97 -1.63 -11.42
N ARG A 70 -3.00 -0.87 -11.91
CA ARG A 70 -3.04 -0.31 -13.28
C ARG A 70 -3.03 -1.40 -14.36
N MET A 71 -2.51 -2.57 -14.02
CA MET A 71 -2.48 -3.76 -14.88
C MET A 71 -3.56 -4.79 -14.52
N ALA A 72 -4.48 -4.48 -13.59
CA ALA A 72 -5.61 -5.35 -13.31
C ALA A 72 -6.41 -5.58 -14.60
N SER A 73 -6.81 -6.83 -14.86
CA SER A 73 -7.47 -7.25 -16.11
C SER A 73 -6.65 -7.04 -17.40
N TYR A 74 -5.36 -6.71 -17.29
CA TYR A 74 -4.46 -6.75 -18.44
C TYR A 74 -3.98 -8.19 -18.65
N PHE A 75 -4.40 -8.76 -19.78
CA PHE A 75 -4.06 -10.12 -20.20
C PHE A 75 -3.45 -10.11 -21.61
N GLY A 76 -2.57 -9.13 -21.89
CA GLY A 76 -1.88 -8.98 -23.17
C GLY A 76 -2.82 -8.61 -24.32
N LEU A 77 -2.95 -9.50 -25.31
CA LEU A 77 -3.76 -9.24 -26.52
C LEU A 77 -5.28 -9.43 -26.33
N THR A 78 -5.73 -9.76 -25.12
CA THR A 78 -7.14 -9.82 -24.73
C THR A 78 -7.36 -9.08 -23.41
N SER A 79 -8.56 -8.55 -23.21
CA SER A 79 -9.03 -7.96 -21.94
C SER A 79 -10.24 -8.69 -21.37
N ARG A 80 -10.53 -9.90 -21.89
CA ARG A 80 -11.68 -10.70 -21.48
C ARG A 80 -11.21 -12.06 -20.98
N SER A 81 -11.40 -12.32 -19.69
CA SER A 81 -11.11 -13.61 -19.03
C SER A 81 -11.88 -14.77 -19.66
N SER A 82 -13.15 -14.56 -20.02
CA SER A 82 -13.98 -15.54 -20.78
C SER A 82 -13.40 -16.01 -22.13
N LYS A 83 -12.35 -15.37 -22.64
CA LYS A 83 -11.61 -15.75 -23.86
C LYS A 83 -10.29 -16.44 -23.56
N ILE A 84 -10.08 -16.85 -22.32
CA ILE A 84 -8.89 -17.53 -21.85
C ILE A 84 -9.29 -18.96 -21.49
N ASN A 85 -8.74 -19.93 -22.21
CA ASN A 85 -8.89 -21.34 -21.87
C ASN A 85 -8.05 -21.68 -20.64
N ASN A 86 -8.56 -22.63 -19.84
CA ASN A 86 -8.02 -23.06 -18.56
C ASN A 86 -8.04 -22.01 -17.44
N ASP A 87 -8.78 -20.91 -17.64
CA ASP A 87 -9.29 -20.11 -16.52
C ASP A 87 -10.32 -20.94 -15.74
N ALA A 88 -10.28 -20.89 -14.42
CA ALA A 88 -11.11 -21.73 -13.55
C ALA A 88 -11.37 -21.07 -12.20
N THR A 89 -12.62 -21.14 -11.72
CA THR A 89 -13.00 -20.61 -10.41
C THR A 89 -12.69 -21.61 -9.30
N PRO A 90 -12.72 -21.23 -8.01
CA PRO A 90 -12.52 -22.17 -6.90
C PRO A 90 -13.52 -23.33 -6.82
N LEU A 91 -14.64 -23.24 -7.55
CA LEU A 91 -15.67 -24.30 -7.61
C LEU A 91 -15.45 -25.29 -8.76
N ASP A 92 -14.59 -24.95 -9.72
CA ASP A 92 -14.30 -25.78 -10.87
C ASP A 92 -13.17 -26.78 -10.58
N PRO A 93 -13.14 -27.95 -11.23
CA PRO A 93 -12.01 -28.85 -11.13
C PRO A 93 -10.74 -28.16 -11.69
N VAL A 94 -9.61 -28.36 -11.01
CA VAL A 94 -8.31 -27.85 -11.46
C VAL A 94 -8.02 -28.39 -12.87
N PRO A 95 -7.76 -27.54 -13.87
CA PRO A 95 -7.42 -28.00 -15.21
C PRO A 95 -6.17 -28.89 -15.20
N ALA A 96 -6.20 -29.95 -16.01
CA ALA A 96 -5.12 -30.94 -16.03
C ALA A 96 -3.76 -30.31 -16.37
N GLY A 97 -2.75 -30.56 -15.52
CA GLY A 97 -1.39 -30.05 -15.68
C GLY A 97 -1.19 -28.59 -15.24
N LEU A 98 -2.18 -27.98 -14.60
CA LEU A 98 -2.08 -26.65 -13.97
C LEU A 98 -2.18 -26.73 -12.44
N ASP A 99 -1.98 -27.90 -11.83
CA ASP A 99 -1.95 -28.05 -10.39
C ASP A 99 -0.70 -27.42 -9.79
N VAL A 100 -0.90 -26.47 -8.87
CA VAL A 100 0.18 -25.77 -8.18
C VAL A 100 0.27 -26.31 -6.76
N ALA A 101 1.38 -26.98 -6.43
CA ALA A 101 1.55 -27.70 -5.16
C ALA A 101 1.44 -26.82 -3.90
N SER A 102 1.71 -25.52 -4.01
CA SER A 102 1.62 -24.54 -2.92
C SER A 102 0.76 -23.34 -3.33
N ASP A 103 -0.33 -23.58 -4.04
CA ASP A 103 -1.27 -22.50 -4.39
C ASP A 103 -1.90 -21.90 -3.12
N CYS A 104 -2.34 -20.65 -3.21
CA CYS A 104 -2.98 -19.94 -2.10
C CYS A 104 -4.49 -20.25 -1.98
N GLY A 105 -4.97 -21.25 -2.72
CA GLY A 105 -6.36 -21.72 -2.75
C GLY A 105 -6.58 -22.61 -3.98
N VAL A 106 -7.77 -23.20 -4.13
CA VAL A 106 -8.11 -23.92 -5.36
C VAL A 106 -8.22 -22.92 -6.50
N ASN A 107 -7.46 -23.15 -7.57
CA ASN A 107 -7.39 -22.29 -8.75
C ASN A 107 -7.03 -20.82 -8.46
N TRP A 108 -6.44 -20.54 -7.30
CA TRP A 108 -6.17 -19.16 -6.87
C TRP A 108 -5.25 -18.44 -7.86
N THR A 109 -4.27 -19.12 -8.43
CA THR A 109 -3.37 -18.52 -9.43
C THR A 109 -4.06 -18.27 -10.79
N ILE A 110 -5.12 -19.02 -11.13
CA ILE A 110 -5.70 -19.07 -12.48
C ILE A 110 -7.15 -18.60 -12.59
N ASP A 111 -7.77 -18.14 -11.49
CA ASP A 111 -9.09 -17.52 -11.49
C ASP A 111 -9.01 -16.09 -12.04
N LEU A 112 -8.95 -15.97 -13.37
CA LEU A 112 -8.83 -14.69 -14.06
C LEU A 112 -10.19 -13.99 -14.22
N ALA A 113 -11.28 -14.63 -13.81
CA ALA A 113 -12.59 -13.99 -13.76
C ALA A 113 -12.73 -13.02 -12.59
N MET A 114 -11.85 -13.13 -11.58
CA MET A 114 -11.80 -12.25 -10.42
C MET A 114 -10.46 -11.52 -10.36
N GLU A 115 -10.28 -10.54 -11.25
CA GLU A 115 -8.98 -9.89 -11.47
C GLU A 115 -8.49 -9.06 -10.29
N VAL A 116 -9.42 -8.55 -9.49
CA VAL A 116 -9.15 -7.89 -8.21
C VAL A 116 -10.13 -8.44 -7.20
N ASP A 117 -9.61 -9.02 -6.13
CA ASP A 117 -10.40 -9.52 -5.01
C ASP A 117 -9.89 -8.96 -3.69
N GLY A 118 -10.73 -8.95 -2.66
CA GLY A 118 -10.30 -8.60 -1.33
C GLY A 118 -11.16 -9.24 -0.26
N SER A 119 -10.51 -9.56 0.87
CA SER A 119 -11.19 -10.06 2.05
C SER A 119 -11.03 -9.07 3.20
N ASN A 120 -12.02 -9.06 4.09
CA ASN A 120 -12.08 -8.14 5.22
C ASN A 120 -11.89 -8.93 6.52
N ASN A 121 -11.11 -8.39 7.44
CA ASN A 121 -10.91 -8.91 8.80
C ASN A 121 -10.31 -10.32 8.88
N GLY A 122 -9.50 -10.74 7.93
CA GLY A 122 -8.78 -12.01 8.06
C GLY A 122 -7.93 -12.38 6.87
N TYR A 123 -6.81 -13.05 7.15
CA TYR A 123 -6.03 -13.74 6.13
C TYR A 123 -6.67 -15.12 5.87
N GLY A 124 -7.43 -15.22 4.78
CA GLY A 124 -8.20 -16.42 4.42
C GLY A 124 -7.54 -17.35 3.38
N TRP A 125 -6.36 -17.01 2.88
CA TRP A 125 -5.68 -17.81 1.85
C TRP A 125 -5.10 -19.11 2.43
N ALA A 126 -5.03 -20.15 1.60
CA ALA A 126 -4.54 -21.48 2.00
C ALA A 126 -3.01 -21.54 2.16
N CYS A 127 -2.28 -20.65 1.49
CA CYS A 127 -0.83 -20.56 1.62
C CYS A 127 -0.45 -19.86 2.93
N ALA A 128 0.80 -20.06 3.38
CA ALA A 128 1.28 -19.39 4.58
C ALA A 128 1.55 -17.91 4.31
N ALA A 129 1.03 -17.04 5.18
CA ALA A 129 1.46 -15.64 5.22
C ALA A 129 2.98 -15.57 5.47
N PHE A 130 3.65 -14.70 4.72
CA PHE A 130 5.08 -14.43 4.85
C PHE A 130 5.46 -13.91 6.25
N GLY A 131 6.64 -14.30 6.73
CA GLY A 131 7.22 -13.80 7.98
C GLY A 131 6.48 -14.32 9.22
N ASN A 132 6.19 -13.42 10.17
CA ASN A 132 5.45 -13.75 11.39
C ASN A 132 3.93 -13.80 11.18
N GLY A 133 3.47 -13.84 9.92
CA GLY A 133 2.07 -13.90 9.55
C GLY A 133 1.42 -12.54 9.31
N ALA A 134 0.15 -12.59 8.90
CA ALA A 134 -0.70 -11.42 8.77
C ALA A 134 -1.12 -10.90 10.15
N GLN A 135 -1.31 -9.58 10.27
CA GLN A 135 -1.91 -8.98 11.47
C GLN A 135 -3.28 -9.62 11.76
N PRO A 136 -3.66 -9.80 13.03
CA PRO A 136 -5.02 -10.16 13.37
C PRO A 136 -6.01 -9.17 12.71
N GLN A 137 -7.05 -9.71 12.08
CA GLN A 137 -8.03 -8.92 11.33
C GLN A 137 -7.46 -8.11 10.15
N ALA A 138 -6.30 -8.51 9.60
CA ALA A 138 -5.80 -7.90 8.38
C ALA A 138 -6.80 -8.11 7.23
N ASP A 139 -7.02 -7.05 6.47
CA ASP A 139 -7.65 -7.15 5.17
C ASP A 139 -6.64 -7.69 4.15
N THR A 140 -7.15 -8.38 3.14
CA THR A 140 -6.33 -8.83 2.02
C THR A 140 -6.81 -8.21 0.72
N LEU A 141 -5.88 -7.92 -0.18
CA LEU A 141 -6.14 -7.50 -1.55
C LEU A 141 -5.34 -8.43 -2.46
N MET A 142 -5.99 -8.95 -3.48
CA MET A 142 -5.43 -9.83 -4.48
C MET A 142 -5.61 -9.21 -5.85
N ILE A 143 -4.57 -9.30 -6.68
CA ILE A 143 -4.61 -8.79 -8.05
C ILE A 143 -3.98 -9.82 -8.97
N HIS A 144 -4.72 -10.24 -10.00
CA HIS A 144 -4.19 -11.01 -11.12
C HIS A 144 -3.84 -10.11 -12.27
N ARG A 145 -2.70 -10.39 -12.87
CA ARG A 145 -2.24 -9.72 -14.08
C ARG A 145 -1.27 -10.61 -14.83
N VAL A 146 -0.84 -10.15 -15.99
CA VAL A 146 0.33 -10.72 -16.66
C VAL A 146 1.51 -9.75 -16.64
N SER A 147 2.68 -10.23 -17.06
CA SER A 147 3.83 -9.37 -17.31
C SER A 147 3.49 -8.28 -18.34
N GLU A 148 4.07 -7.09 -18.18
CA GLU A 148 3.92 -6.02 -19.16
C GLU A 148 4.56 -6.42 -20.50
N ASP A 149 5.79 -6.93 -20.43
CA ASP A 149 6.55 -7.39 -21.58
C ASP A 149 6.31 -8.88 -21.89
N PRO A 150 6.23 -9.27 -23.17
CA PRO A 150 6.15 -10.66 -23.56
C PRO A 150 7.41 -11.46 -23.19
N ILE A 151 7.21 -12.70 -22.75
CA ILE A 151 8.28 -13.65 -22.46
C ILE A 151 8.62 -14.47 -23.70
N VAL A 152 9.88 -14.43 -24.13
CA VAL A 152 10.36 -15.18 -25.29
C VAL A 152 11.14 -16.44 -24.93
N ALA A 153 11.68 -16.52 -23.71
CA ALA A 153 12.43 -17.67 -23.20
C ALA A 153 11.62 -18.36 -22.10
N LEU A 154 10.89 -19.41 -22.49
CA LEU A 154 10.00 -20.14 -21.58
C LEU A 154 10.76 -21.13 -20.71
N GLN A 155 10.38 -21.22 -19.45
CA GLN A 155 10.97 -22.10 -18.46
C GLN A 155 10.04 -23.25 -18.11
N ALA A 156 10.61 -24.40 -17.81
CA ALA A 156 9.84 -25.51 -17.24
C ALA A 156 9.25 -25.09 -15.88
N ASN A 157 8.05 -25.58 -15.57
CA ASN A 157 7.38 -25.34 -14.29
C ASN A 157 7.02 -23.86 -14.00
N THR A 158 6.99 -23.01 -15.03
CA THR A 158 6.50 -21.62 -14.94
C THR A 158 5.16 -21.52 -15.65
N MET A 159 4.22 -20.82 -15.04
CA MET A 159 2.90 -20.57 -15.61
C MET A 159 2.90 -19.32 -16.48
N TYR A 160 2.28 -19.46 -17.65
CA TYR A 160 2.21 -18.44 -18.66
C TYR A 160 0.78 -18.34 -19.20
N LEU A 161 0.46 -17.15 -19.71
CA LEU A 161 -0.71 -16.92 -20.53
C LEU A 161 -0.27 -16.68 -21.98
N GLN A 162 -0.67 -17.57 -22.88
CA GLN A 162 -0.54 -17.33 -24.32
C GLN A 162 -1.76 -16.55 -24.81
N THR A 163 -1.53 -15.34 -25.28
CA THR A 163 -2.57 -14.39 -25.69
C THR A 163 -2.61 -14.25 -27.21
N ALA A 164 -3.79 -14.13 -27.82
CA ALA A 164 -3.91 -13.99 -29.28
C ALA A 164 -5.07 -13.07 -29.70
N ARG A 165 -4.97 -12.48 -30.91
CA ARG A 165 -5.99 -11.53 -31.42
C ARG A 165 -7.22 -12.18 -32.06
N PHE A 166 -7.08 -13.36 -32.64
CA PHE A 166 -8.10 -13.97 -33.52
C PHE A 166 -8.55 -15.37 -33.07
N ARG A 167 -8.19 -15.76 -31.85
CA ARG A 167 -8.55 -17.03 -31.23
C ARG A 167 -8.53 -16.87 -29.73
N ASP A 168 -9.11 -17.83 -29.03
CA ASP A 168 -9.06 -17.86 -27.58
C ASP A 168 -7.61 -18.02 -27.10
N SER A 169 -7.28 -17.30 -26.04
CA SER A 169 -6.02 -17.37 -25.31
C SER A 169 -5.99 -18.65 -24.46
N GLN A 170 -4.85 -18.99 -23.88
CA GLN A 170 -4.72 -20.22 -23.09
C GLN A 170 -3.68 -20.07 -21.98
N ILE A 171 -4.04 -20.46 -20.76
CA ILE A 171 -3.09 -20.65 -19.66
C ILE A 171 -2.39 -22.00 -19.85
N PHE A 172 -1.08 -22.01 -19.68
CA PHE A 172 -0.26 -23.22 -19.77
C PHE A 172 0.95 -23.12 -18.84
N VAL A 173 1.55 -24.28 -18.55
CA VAL A 173 2.82 -24.38 -17.82
C VAL A 173 3.84 -25.06 -18.71
N GLY A 174 5.08 -24.56 -18.69
CA GLY A 174 6.21 -25.23 -19.31
C GLY A 174 6.99 -24.39 -20.31
N ASN A 175 7.81 -25.07 -21.10
CA ASN A 175 8.86 -24.45 -21.93
C ASN A 175 8.50 -24.32 -23.42
N ALA A 176 7.25 -24.60 -23.80
CA ALA A 176 6.79 -24.54 -25.19
C ALA A 176 5.40 -23.90 -25.26
N VAL A 177 5.23 -22.99 -26.22
CA VAL A 177 3.93 -22.39 -26.51
C VAL A 177 2.97 -23.49 -26.98
N PRO A 178 1.70 -23.50 -26.51
CA PRO A 178 0.71 -24.47 -26.98
C PRO A 178 0.54 -24.46 -28.50
N ALA A 179 0.13 -25.59 -29.06
CA ALA A 179 -0.07 -25.71 -30.50
C ALA A 179 -1.19 -24.77 -31.01
N GLY A 180 -1.08 -24.35 -32.27
CA GLY A 180 -2.09 -23.52 -32.94
C GLY A 180 -1.96 -22.00 -32.70
N PHE A 181 -0.93 -21.57 -31.97
CA PHE A 181 -0.54 -20.17 -31.87
C PHE A 181 0.55 -19.83 -32.89
N VAL A 182 0.51 -18.60 -33.42
CA VAL A 182 1.48 -18.10 -34.41
C VAL A 182 2.13 -16.83 -33.87
N ALA A 183 3.46 -16.74 -33.94
CA ALA A 183 4.23 -15.63 -33.37
C ALA A 183 3.81 -14.24 -33.89
N ALA A 184 3.27 -14.15 -35.12
CA ALA A 184 2.84 -12.88 -35.70
C ALA A 184 1.57 -12.29 -35.07
N THR A 185 0.74 -13.12 -34.41
CA THR A 185 -0.59 -12.72 -33.91
C THR A 185 -0.82 -13.11 -32.45
N SER A 186 0.21 -13.60 -31.77
CA SER A 186 0.15 -14.06 -30.39
C SER A 186 1.41 -13.74 -29.61
N GLN A 187 1.26 -13.60 -28.30
CA GLN A 187 2.33 -13.25 -27.36
C GLN A 187 2.17 -14.05 -26.08
N THR A 188 3.28 -14.52 -25.54
CA THR A 188 3.33 -15.18 -24.23
C THR A 188 3.64 -14.15 -23.16
N HIS A 189 2.90 -14.17 -22.06
CA HIS A 189 3.18 -13.36 -20.88
C HIS A 189 3.27 -14.24 -19.64
N ALA A 190 4.10 -13.86 -18.66
CA ALA A 190 4.13 -14.56 -17.38
C ALA A 190 2.85 -14.23 -16.61
N LEU A 191 2.19 -15.26 -16.06
CA LEU A 191 1.04 -15.03 -15.19
C LEU A 191 1.55 -14.64 -13.81
N MET A 192 1.00 -13.57 -13.25
CA MET A 192 1.44 -13.00 -11.98
C MET A 192 0.23 -12.72 -11.11
N VAL A 193 0.33 -13.13 -9.84
CA VAL A 193 -0.70 -12.86 -8.85
C VAL A 193 -0.03 -12.27 -7.62
N SER A 194 -0.50 -11.09 -7.23
CA SER A 194 0.03 -10.36 -6.08
C SER A 194 -1.01 -10.36 -4.97
N GLY A 195 -0.59 -10.80 -3.78
CA GLY A 195 -1.39 -10.77 -2.56
C GLY A 195 -0.81 -9.77 -1.57
N TYR A 196 -1.62 -8.79 -1.17
CA TYR A 196 -1.28 -7.76 -0.20
C TYR A 196 -2.08 -7.93 1.09
N TYR A 197 -1.41 -7.72 2.22
CA TYR A 197 -2.00 -7.70 3.56
C TYR A 197 -1.04 -6.99 4.52
N VAL A 198 -1.52 -6.56 5.68
CA VAL A 198 -0.65 -5.99 6.72
C VAL A 198 0.01 -7.12 7.51
N SER A 199 1.34 -7.16 7.57
CA SER A 199 2.09 -8.19 8.30
C SER A 199 2.27 -7.82 9.77
N GLN A 200 2.41 -8.84 10.64
CA GLN A 200 2.84 -8.66 12.02
C GLN A 200 4.24 -8.01 12.16
N ASN A 201 5.00 -7.98 11.06
CA ASN A 201 6.31 -7.33 11.01
C ASN A 201 6.23 -5.84 10.66
N SER A 202 5.06 -5.33 10.28
CA SER A 202 4.86 -3.92 9.97
C SER A 202 4.84 -3.11 11.28
N SER A 203 5.85 -2.25 11.47
CA SER A 203 6.05 -1.37 12.63
C SER A 203 5.38 -0.02 12.49
#